data_AF-A0A2I0VIZ1-F1
#
_entry.id   AF-A0A2I0VIZ1-F1
#
_cell.length_a   1.000
_cell.length_b   1.000
_cell.length_c   1.000
_cell.angle_alpha   90.00
_cell.angle_beta   90.00
_cell.angle_gamma   90.00
#
_symmetry.space_group_name_H-M   'P 1'
#
loop_
_entity.id
_entity.type
_entity.pdbx_description
1 polymer ?
#
loop_
_entity_poly.entity_id
_entity_poly.type
_entity_poly.pdbx_seq_one_letter_code
_entity_poly.pdbx_strand_id
1 'polypeptide(L)'
;MIREGNLQSHQWLKDLYRIREKWSTTFNKNCFNLGILSTQRSESSNYVFHGISKVEKVIKTWHRNERDENFRCSQTTIQPYIKSSPILKQAANFYSRKLYTFFEEEFLHGLGGLCIDHSSPDLSTFFIKNIDHSIDSHKWTVMFNSSEGTI
;
A
#
# COMPACT_ATOMS: atom_id res chain seq x y z
N MET A 1 -12.05 39.31 41.31
CA MET A 1 -10.61 39.11 41.63
C MET A 1 -9.65 40.09 40.97
N ILE A 2 -9.32 40.03 39.66
CA ILE A 2 -8.26 40.91 39.07
C ILE A 2 -8.70 42.40 38.99
N ARG A 3 -9.98 42.65 38.69
CA ARG A 3 -10.54 44.02 38.68
C ARG A 3 -10.70 44.59 40.08
N GLU A 4 -11.16 43.80 41.03
CA GLU A 4 -11.34 44.21 42.44
C GLU A 4 -10.00 44.52 43.14
N GLY A 5 -8.92 43.80 42.79
CA GLY A 5 -7.58 44.06 43.32
C GLY A 5 -6.77 45.12 42.56
N ASN A 6 -7.33 45.73 41.51
CA ASN A 6 -6.63 46.69 40.64
C ASN A 6 -5.30 46.16 40.05
N LEU A 7 -5.23 44.84 39.78
CA LEU A 7 -4.00 44.14 39.41
C LEU A 7 -3.72 44.13 37.89
N GLN A 8 -4.51 44.86 37.10
CA GLN A 8 -4.47 44.84 35.63
C GLN A 8 -3.13 45.32 35.05
N SER A 9 -2.45 46.24 35.73
CA SER A 9 -1.16 46.80 35.31
C SER A 9 0.05 46.12 35.96
N HIS A 10 -0.16 45.15 36.86
CA HIS A 10 0.90 44.58 37.69
C HIS A 10 1.91 43.77 36.86
N GLN A 11 3.17 44.20 36.90
CA GLN A 11 4.23 43.71 36.01
C GLN A 11 4.45 42.19 36.15
N TRP A 12 4.53 41.69 37.38
CA TRP A 12 4.69 40.26 37.64
C TRP A 12 3.58 39.38 37.01
N LEU A 13 2.32 39.85 37.04
CA LEU A 13 1.19 39.11 36.46
C LEU A 13 1.27 39.09 34.93
N LYS A 14 1.71 40.19 34.32
CA LYS A 14 1.97 40.27 32.88
C LYS A 14 3.10 39.33 32.48
N ASP A 15 4.19 39.31 33.24
CA ASP A 15 5.33 38.44 32.99
C ASP A 15 4.97 36.96 33.16
N LEU A 16 4.17 36.62 34.19
CA LEU A 16 3.64 35.27 34.41
C LEU A 16 2.74 34.82 33.25
N TYR A 17 1.84 35.69 32.80
CA TYR A 17 0.96 35.42 31.67
C TYR A 17 1.72 35.31 30.34
N ARG A 18 2.84 36.04 30.19
CA ARG A 18 3.72 35.94 29.01
C ARG A 18 4.30 34.54 28.86
N ILE A 19 4.61 33.86 29.96
CA ILE A 19 5.15 32.48 29.95
C ILE A 19 4.08 31.39 30.12
N ARG A 20 2.79 31.71 29.96
CA ARG A 20 1.65 30.79 30.21
C ARG A 20 1.75 29.45 29.49
N GLU A 21 2.34 29.41 28.30
CA GLU A 21 2.51 28.17 27.53
C GLU A 21 3.45 27.15 28.22
N LYS A 22 4.34 27.62 29.12
CA LYS A 22 5.27 26.77 29.86
C LYS A 22 4.66 26.09 31.09
N TRP A 23 3.65 26.71 31.72
CA TRP A 23 3.09 26.25 32.99
C TRP A 23 1.60 25.92 32.94
N SER A 24 0.87 26.37 31.93
CA SER A 24 -0.54 26.05 31.74
C SER A 24 -0.73 25.07 30.58
N THR A 25 -1.28 23.91 30.90
CA THR A 25 -1.63 22.86 29.93
C THR A 25 -2.63 23.34 28.89
N THR A 26 -3.59 24.20 29.28
CA THR A 26 -4.60 24.78 28.39
C THR A 26 -3.99 25.62 27.26
N PHE A 27 -2.82 26.22 27.50
CA PHE A 27 -2.10 27.05 26.51
C PHE A 27 -0.99 26.28 25.78
N ASN A 28 -0.71 25.02 26.15
CA ASN A 28 0.30 24.19 25.51
C ASN A 28 -0.29 23.47 24.28
N LYS A 29 -0.49 24.21 23.18
CA LYS A 29 -1.13 23.70 21.95
C LYS A 29 -0.18 22.94 21.01
N ASN A 30 1.14 23.00 21.25
CA ASN A 30 2.14 22.49 20.31
C ASN A 30 2.78 21.16 20.73
N CYS A 31 2.50 20.65 21.92
CA CYS A 31 2.98 19.35 22.38
C CYS A 31 1.81 18.46 22.81
N PHE A 32 1.58 17.38 22.07
CA PHE A 32 0.62 16.34 22.47
C PHE A 32 1.14 15.65 23.73
N ASN A 33 0.69 16.13 24.90
CA ASN A 33 1.23 15.71 26.19
C ASN A 33 0.48 14.53 26.83
N LEU A 34 -0.48 13.91 26.13
CA LEU A 34 -1.36 12.84 26.64
C LEU A 34 -2.07 13.18 27.97
N GLY A 35 -2.09 14.45 28.39
CA GLY A 35 -2.57 14.85 29.72
C GLY A 35 -1.57 14.63 30.86
N ILE A 36 -0.33 14.21 30.58
CA ILE A 36 0.72 14.02 31.60
C ILE A 36 1.45 15.35 31.82
N LEU A 37 1.35 15.87 33.05
CA LEU A 37 2.07 17.08 33.46
C LEU A 37 3.59 16.84 33.46
N SER A 38 4.38 17.87 33.16
CA SER A 38 5.86 17.78 33.14
C SER A 38 6.43 17.24 34.47
N THR A 39 5.82 17.63 35.58
CA THR A 39 6.19 17.19 36.94
C THR A 39 5.85 15.74 37.27
N GLN A 40 5.02 15.09 36.44
CA GLN A 40 4.69 13.67 36.56
C GLN A 40 5.49 12.79 35.58
N ARG A 41 6.41 13.38 34.79
CA ARG A 41 7.26 12.62 33.86
C ARG A 41 8.42 11.97 34.61
N SER A 42 8.35 10.65 34.75
CA SER A 42 9.52 9.81 34.99
C SER A 42 10.38 9.70 33.71
N GLU A 43 11.66 9.38 33.82
CA GLU A 43 12.53 9.11 32.66
C GLU A 43 11.93 8.06 31.69
N SER A 44 11.27 7.04 32.24
CA SER A 44 10.58 6.02 31.44
C SER A 44 9.44 6.61 30.60
N SER A 45 8.76 7.64 31.09
CA SER A 45 7.75 8.36 30.31
C SER A 45 8.38 9.13 29.14
N ASN A 46 9.52 9.79 29.36
CA ASN A 46 10.26 10.48 28.28
C ASN A 46 10.69 9.52 27.16
N TYR A 47 11.11 8.30 27.51
CA TYR A 47 11.44 7.27 26.52
C TYR A 47 10.23 6.89 25.65
N VAL A 48 9.05 6.70 26.26
CA VAL A 48 7.80 6.41 25.54
C VAL A 48 7.40 7.56 24.62
N PHE A 49 7.50 8.82 25.06
CA PHE A 49 7.19 9.99 24.22
C PHE A 49 8.16 10.14 23.04
N HIS A 50 9.45 9.83 23.21
CA HIS A 50 10.38 9.73 22.09
C HIS A 50 9.99 8.59 21.12
N GLY A 51 9.47 7.49 21.63
CA GLY A 51 8.88 6.41 20.84
C GLY A 51 7.70 6.88 19.99
N ILE A 52 6.77 7.66 20.56
CA ILE A 52 5.60 8.20 19.83
C ILE A 52 6.04 9.08 18.65
N SER A 53 7.06 9.93 18.83
CA SER A 53 7.62 10.73 17.73
C SER A 53 8.21 9.86 16.60
N LYS A 54 8.81 8.72 16.95
CA LYS A 54 9.29 7.75 15.95
C LYS A 54 8.10 7.12 15.20
N VAL A 55 7.04 6.72 15.90
CA VAL A 55 5.82 6.17 15.30
C VAL A 55 5.18 7.17 14.33
N GLU A 56 5.04 8.45 14.73
CA GLU A 56 4.51 9.49 13.84
C GLU A 56 5.35 9.67 12.57
N LYS A 57 6.69 9.65 12.70
CA LYS A 57 7.58 9.73 11.54
C LYS A 57 7.43 8.53 10.61
N VAL A 58 7.27 7.32 11.16
CA VAL A 58 7.02 6.10 10.39
C VAL A 58 5.70 6.21 9.64
N ILE A 59 4.61 6.59 10.32
CA ILE A 59 3.29 6.77 9.70
C ILE A 59 3.33 7.80 8.58
N LYS A 60 3.96 8.97 8.81
CA LYS A 60 4.12 10.00 7.77
C LYS A 60 4.89 9.48 6.55
N THR A 61 5.93 8.68 6.78
CA THR A 61 6.70 8.05 5.71
C THR A 61 5.84 7.06 4.93
N TRP A 62 5.03 6.24 5.62
CA TRP A 62 4.12 5.27 4.99
C TRP A 62 3.07 5.96 4.13
N HIS A 63 2.38 6.97 4.67
CA HIS A 63 1.40 7.74 3.91
C HIS A 63 2.02 8.45 2.69
N ARG A 64 3.27 8.92 2.80
CA ARG A 64 3.99 9.52 1.67
C ARG A 64 4.26 8.47 0.59
N ASN A 65 4.76 7.30 0.97
CA ASN A 65 5.07 6.21 0.03
C ASN A 65 3.79 5.70 -0.65
N GLU A 66 2.72 5.51 0.10
CA GLU A 66 1.42 5.11 -0.43
C GLU A 66 0.89 6.11 -1.46
N ARG A 67 0.97 7.41 -1.15
CA ARG A 67 0.54 8.47 -2.08
C ARG A 67 1.37 8.47 -3.35
N ASP A 68 2.69 8.30 -3.24
CA ASP A 68 3.58 8.26 -4.40
C ASP A 68 3.28 7.05 -5.29
N GLU A 69 3.12 5.86 -4.71
CA GLU A 69 2.74 4.65 -5.44
C GLU A 69 1.35 4.77 -6.10
N ASN A 70 0.38 5.37 -5.42
CA ASN A 70 -0.95 5.61 -5.98
C ASN A 70 -0.88 6.60 -7.17
N PHE A 71 -0.08 7.65 -7.06
CA PHE A 71 0.15 8.60 -8.15
C PHE A 71 0.81 7.92 -9.35
N ARG A 72 1.84 7.11 -9.12
CA ARG A 72 2.51 6.33 -10.17
C ARG A 72 1.57 5.34 -10.86
N CYS A 73 0.72 4.65 -10.10
CA CYS A 73 -0.30 3.75 -10.65
C CYS A 73 -1.32 4.52 -11.50
N SER A 74 -1.80 5.68 -11.06
CA SER A 74 -2.79 6.48 -11.80
C SER A 74 -2.27 7.01 -13.15
N GLN A 75 -0.96 7.25 -13.26
CA GLN A 75 -0.34 7.77 -14.49
C GLN A 75 0.13 6.69 -15.47
N THR A 76 0.15 5.42 -15.07
CA THR A 76 0.68 4.35 -15.91
C THR A 76 -0.43 3.38 -16.30
N THR A 77 -0.72 3.28 -17.59
CA THR A 77 -1.60 2.24 -18.11
C THR A 77 -0.84 0.93 -18.16
N ILE A 78 -1.34 -0.09 -17.45
CA ILE A 78 -0.82 -1.45 -17.50
C ILE A 78 -1.08 -2.02 -18.91
N GLN A 79 -0.04 -2.52 -19.55
CA GLN A 79 -0.11 -3.14 -20.87
C GLN A 79 0.16 -4.63 -20.72
N PRO A 80 -0.86 -5.50 -20.89
CA PRO A 80 -0.68 -6.93 -20.82
C PRO A 80 0.28 -7.46 -21.87
N TYR A 81 1.11 -8.43 -21.48
CA TYR A 81 1.95 -9.20 -22.40
C TYR A 81 1.07 -9.89 -23.45
N ILE A 82 0.03 -10.61 -23.02
CA ILE A 82 -0.97 -11.23 -23.90
C ILE A 82 -2.23 -10.34 -23.98
N LYS A 83 -2.27 -9.45 -24.97
CA LYS A 83 -3.41 -8.52 -25.18
C LYS A 83 -4.73 -9.22 -25.49
N SER A 84 -4.71 -10.46 -25.96
CA SER A 84 -5.91 -11.25 -26.22
C SER A 84 -6.48 -11.89 -24.95
N SER A 85 -5.71 -12.04 -23.88
CA SER A 85 -6.15 -12.72 -22.66
C SER A 85 -7.20 -11.87 -21.90
N PRO A 86 -8.42 -12.38 -21.72
CA PRO A 86 -9.45 -11.68 -20.95
C PRO A 86 -9.08 -11.58 -19.46
N ILE A 87 -8.37 -12.58 -18.94
CA ILE A 87 -7.93 -12.63 -17.54
C ILE A 87 -6.89 -11.53 -17.27
N LEU A 88 -5.87 -11.40 -18.13
CA LEU A 88 -4.86 -10.35 -17.97
C LEU A 88 -5.49 -8.95 -18.12
N LYS A 89 -6.43 -8.77 -19.06
CA LYS A 89 -7.18 -7.51 -19.19
C LYS A 89 -7.94 -7.16 -17.92
N GLN A 90 -8.63 -8.13 -17.32
CA GLN A 90 -9.36 -7.91 -16.08
C GLN A 90 -8.39 -7.58 -14.94
N ALA A 91 -7.33 -8.36 -14.76
CA ALA A 91 -6.33 -8.12 -13.73
C ALA A 91 -5.67 -6.74 -13.88
N ALA A 92 -5.38 -6.30 -15.10
CA ALA A 92 -4.80 -4.98 -15.39
C ALA A 92 -5.72 -3.81 -14.96
N ASN A 93 -7.03 -4.02 -14.91
CA ASN A 93 -7.98 -3.00 -14.48
C ASN A 93 -8.15 -2.93 -12.95
N PHE A 94 -7.96 -4.04 -12.24
CA PHE A 94 -8.20 -4.12 -10.79
C PHE A 94 -6.92 -4.03 -9.96
N TYR A 95 -5.80 -4.52 -10.46
CA TYR A 95 -4.57 -4.60 -9.69
C TYR A 95 -3.73 -3.33 -9.82
N SER A 96 -3.05 -2.99 -8.72
CA SER A 96 -1.96 -2.02 -8.79
C SER A 96 -0.85 -2.56 -9.67
N ARG A 97 -0.04 -1.66 -10.25
CA ARG A 97 1.03 -2.05 -11.18
C ARG A 97 1.95 -3.13 -10.61
N LYS A 98 2.35 -2.99 -9.35
CA LYS A 98 3.25 -3.95 -8.68
C LYS A 98 2.59 -5.32 -8.53
N LEU A 99 1.33 -5.37 -8.12
CA LEU A 99 0.59 -6.62 -7.98
C LEU A 99 0.34 -7.27 -9.34
N TYR A 100 0.03 -6.48 -10.35
CA TYR A 100 -0.15 -6.95 -11.71
C TYR A 100 1.12 -7.59 -12.27
N THR A 101 2.29 -7.00 -12.05
CA THR A 101 3.56 -7.59 -12.52
C THR A 101 3.79 -8.98 -11.94
N PHE A 102 3.58 -9.17 -10.63
CA PHE A 102 3.68 -10.50 -10.02
C PHE A 102 2.63 -11.47 -10.57
N PHE A 103 1.40 -11.00 -10.75
CA PHE A 103 0.33 -11.82 -11.30
C PHE A 103 0.61 -12.26 -12.73
N GLU A 104 1.06 -11.35 -13.59
CA GLU A 104 1.36 -11.62 -14.99
C GLU A 104 2.52 -12.62 -15.12
N GLU A 105 3.58 -12.46 -14.32
CA GLU A 105 4.70 -13.40 -14.29
C GLU A 105 4.26 -14.82 -13.90
N GLU A 106 3.54 -14.97 -12.79
CA GLU A 106 3.03 -16.27 -12.33
C GLU A 106 2.00 -16.87 -13.29
N PHE A 107 1.15 -16.02 -13.88
CA PHE A 107 0.14 -16.46 -14.85
C PHE A 107 0.78 -17.03 -16.12
N LEU A 108 1.83 -16.37 -16.63
CA LEU A 108 2.58 -16.80 -17.81
C LEU A 108 3.43 -18.04 -17.53
N HIS A 109 4.12 -18.09 -16.39
CA HIS A 109 4.88 -19.26 -15.95
C HIS A 109 3.99 -20.49 -15.68
N GLY A 110 2.73 -20.27 -15.28
CA GLY A 110 1.75 -21.33 -15.07
C GLY A 110 1.05 -21.80 -16.35
N LEU A 111 -0.19 -22.25 -16.21
CA LEU A 111 -1.03 -22.70 -17.33
C LEU A 111 -1.58 -21.54 -18.18
N GLY A 112 -1.51 -20.30 -17.68
CA GLY A 112 -2.05 -19.13 -18.36
C GLY A 112 -1.30 -18.74 -19.63
N GLY A 113 -0.05 -19.20 -19.78
CA GLY A 113 0.75 -19.10 -20.99
C GLY A 113 0.46 -20.19 -22.04
N LEU A 114 -0.39 -21.17 -21.77
CA LEU A 114 -0.71 -22.23 -22.74
C LEU A 114 -1.81 -21.79 -23.70
N CYS A 115 -1.61 -22.01 -25.00
CA CYS A 115 -2.65 -21.83 -26.01
C CYS A 115 -2.74 -23.04 -26.95
N ILE A 116 -3.96 -23.29 -27.43
CA ILE A 116 -4.18 -24.24 -28.52
C ILE A 116 -3.71 -23.57 -29.80
N ASP A 117 -2.72 -24.18 -30.44
CA ASP A 117 -2.14 -23.71 -31.69
C ASP A 117 -3.04 -24.07 -32.88
N HIS A 118 -3.43 -25.34 -32.97
CA HIS A 118 -4.37 -25.86 -33.93
C HIS A 118 -4.98 -27.18 -33.43
N SER A 119 -6.14 -27.54 -33.99
CA SER A 119 -6.80 -28.83 -33.77
C SER A 119 -6.89 -29.59 -35.08
N SER A 120 -6.96 -30.91 -34.98
CA SER A 120 -7.31 -31.75 -36.11
C SER A 120 -8.75 -31.47 -36.57
N PRO A 121 -9.08 -31.72 -37.86
CA PRO A 121 -10.43 -31.44 -38.40
C PRO A 121 -11.54 -32.25 -37.72
N ASP A 122 -11.20 -33.44 -37.24
CA ASP A 122 -12.06 -34.38 -36.52
C ASP A 122 -12.13 -34.08 -35.01
N LEU A 123 -11.44 -33.04 -34.53
CA LEU A 123 -11.38 -32.62 -33.12
C LEU A 123 -10.90 -33.74 -32.16
N SER A 124 -10.22 -34.76 -32.68
CA SER A 124 -9.62 -35.83 -31.88
C SER A 124 -8.26 -35.45 -31.31
N THR A 125 -7.60 -34.43 -31.85
CA THR A 125 -6.22 -34.09 -31.49
C THR A 125 -6.04 -32.58 -31.37
N PHE A 126 -5.48 -32.14 -30.25
CA PHE A 126 -5.21 -30.74 -29.95
C PHE A 126 -3.71 -30.54 -29.73
N PHE A 127 -3.13 -29.57 -30.44
CA PHE A 127 -1.74 -29.18 -30.28
C PHE A 127 -1.67 -27.93 -29.40
N ILE A 128 -1.03 -28.06 -28.25
CA ILE A 128 -0.90 -27.00 -27.24
C ILE A 128 0.55 -26.55 -27.22
N LYS A 129 0.76 -25.22 -27.20
CA LYS A 129 2.08 -24.61 -27.07
C LYS A 129 2.09 -23.59 -25.95
N ASN A 130 3.27 -23.33 -25.39
CA ASN A 130 3.48 -22.16 -24.55
C ASN A 130 3.66 -20.91 -25.44
N ILE A 131 3.07 -19.80 -25.01
CA ILE A 131 3.18 -18.48 -25.64
C ILE A 131 4.56 -17.87 -25.39
N ASP A 132 5.17 -18.18 -24.24
CA ASP A 132 6.54 -17.77 -23.93
C ASP A 132 7.52 -18.68 -24.67
N HIS A 133 8.12 -18.12 -25.73
CA HIS A 133 9.17 -18.77 -26.53
C HIS A 133 10.50 -18.99 -25.78
N SER A 134 10.56 -18.70 -24.47
CA SER A 134 11.81 -18.57 -23.71
C SER A 134 12.27 -19.86 -23.02
N ILE A 135 11.40 -20.83 -22.77
CA ILE A 135 11.77 -22.05 -22.03
C ILE A 135 11.16 -23.27 -22.72
N ASP A 136 11.92 -23.85 -23.65
CA ASP A 136 11.60 -25.02 -24.47
C ASP A 136 10.25 -24.98 -25.19
N SER A 137 10.29 -25.08 -26.52
CA SER A 137 9.11 -25.22 -27.38
C SER A 137 8.47 -26.61 -27.25
N HIS A 138 8.26 -27.06 -26.02
CA HIS A 138 7.57 -28.30 -25.74
C HIS A 138 6.13 -28.14 -26.23
N LYS A 139 5.81 -28.90 -27.28
CA LYS A 139 4.47 -28.98 -27.82
C LYS A 139 3.80 -30.18 -27.19
N TRP A 140 2.70 -29.94 -26.49
CA TRP A 140 1.88 -31.02 -25.98
C TRP A 140 0.85 -31.41 -27.04
N THR A 141 0.69 -32.72 -27.23
CA THR A 141 -0.37 -33.28 -28.06
C THR A 141 -1.36 -33.96 -27.14
N VAL A 142 -2.61 -33.51 -27.17
CA VAL A 142 -3.70 -34.07 -26.37
C VAL A 142 -4.65 -34.77 -27.32
N MET A 143 -4.94 -36.04 -27.04
CA MET A 143 -5.89 -36.85 -27.81
C MET A 143 -7.21 -36.90 -27.05
N PHE A 144 -8.31 -36.61 -27.72
CA PHE A 144 -9.64 -36.69 -27.13
C PHE A 144 -10.46 -37.76 -27.83
N ASN A 145 -10.99 -38.71 -27.06
CA ASN A 145 -11.90 -39.73 -27.54
C ASN A 145 -13.34 -39.37 -27.16
N SER A 146 -14.13 -38.90 -28.13
CA SER A 146 -15.53 -38.51 -27.91
C SER A 146 -16.46 -39.68 -27.55
N SER A 147 -16.09 -40.91 -27.90
CA SER A 147 -16.91 -42.11 -27.63
C SER A 147 -16.77 -42.63 -26.20
N GLU A 148 -15.60 -42.44 -25.60
CA GLU A 148 -15.29 -42.85 -24.22
C GLU A 148 -15.30 -41.68 -23.23
N GLY A 149 -15.33 -40.44 -23.73
CA GLY A 149 -15.28 -39.21 -22.91
C GLY A 149 -13.93 -39.00 -22.22
N THR A 150 -12.86 -39.59 -22.75
CA THR A 150 -11.52 -39.61 -22.17
C THR A 150 -10.56 -38.66 -22.91
N ILE A 151 -9.64 -38.07 -22.14
CA ILE A 151 -8.54 -37.20 -22.56
C ILE A 151 -7.22 -37.90 -22.19
#